data_AF-A0A966LC09-F1
#
_entry.id   AF-A0A966LC09-F1
#
_cell.length_a   1.000
_cell.length_b   1.000
_cell.length_c   1.000
_cell.angle_alpha   90.00
_cell.angle_beta   90.00
_cell.angle_gamma   90.00
#
_symmetry.space_group_name_H-M   'P 1'
#
loop_
_entity.id
_entity.type
_entity.pdbx_description
1 polymer ?
#
loop_
_entity_poly.entity_id
_entity_poly.type
_entity_poly.pdbx_seq_one_letter_code
_entity_poly.pdbx_strand_id
1 'polypeptide(L)'
;MFMEGVMAGLITDISGVDLLFSRDFPAGELASRRRTIAGRIGPQAHLLIASAPPVPGDVPVQDANFYYFCGLETVHSYLLIDGKDGRTRLFLPSRDTM
;
A
#
# COMPACT_ATOMS: atom_id res chain seq x y z
N MET A 1 -33.22 15.03 -9.38
CA MET A 1 -32.94 14.27 -8.15
C MET A 1 -31.49 13.87 -8.22
N PHE A 2 -30.59 14.72 -7.71
CA PHE A 2 -29.14 14.50 -7.77
C PHE A 2 -28.72 13.71 -6.53
N MET A 3 -28.07 12.56 -6.76
CA MET A 3 -27.34 11.83 -5.72
C MET A 3 -25.92 12.42 -5.67
N GLU A 4 -25.66 13.24 -4.66
CA GLU A 4 -24.33 13.72 -4.30
C GLU A 4 -23.53 12.54 -3.72
N GLY A 5 -22.64 11.96 -4.54
CA GLY A 5 -21.58 11.07 -4.10
C GLY A 5 -20.35 11.90 -3.77
N VAL A 6 -19.92 11.87 -2.52
CA VAL A 6 -18.69 12.50 -2.03
C VAL A 6 -17.51 11.94 -2.83
N MET A 7 -17.01 12.72 -3.79
CA MET A 7 -15.73 12.47 -4.46
C MET A 7 -14.62 12.81 -3.48
N ALA A 8 -14.18 11.83 -2.70
CA ALA A 8 -12.92 11.93 -1.96
C ALA A 8 -11.83 12.33 -2.96
N GLY A 9 -11.32 13.56 -2.84
CA GLY A 9 -10.37 14.13 -3.79
C GLY A 9 -9.17 13.20 -3.95
N LEU A 10 -8.97 12.69 -5.17
CA LEU A 10 -7.74 11.99 -5.52
C LEU A 10 -6.59 12.98 -5.34
N ILE A 11 -5.56 12.58 -4.59
CA ILE A 11 -4.28 13.30 -4.61
C ILE A 11 -3.65 12.91 -5.93
N THR A 12 -3.68 13.82 -6.90
CA THR A 12 -3.09 13.60 -8.23
C THR A 12 -1.86 14.46 -8.44
N ASP A 13 -0.89 13.96 -9.21
CA ASP A 13 0.21 14.79 -9.68
C ASP A 13 -0.25 15.80 -10.76
N ILE A 14 0.68 16.60 -11.29
CA ILE A 14 0.39 17.59 -12.34
C ILE A 14 -0.08 16.95 -13.66
N SER A 15 0.16 15.65 -13.84
CA SER A 15 -0.26 14.87 -15.01
C SER A 15 -1.63 14.21 -14.82
N GLY A 16 -2.24 14.35 -13.63
CA GLY A 16 -3.54 13.78 -13.29
C GLY A 16 -3.46 12.31 -12.86
N VAL A 17 -2.27 11.78 -12.58
CA VAL A 17 -2.08 10.42 -12.09
C VAL A 17 -2.40 10.36 -10.60
N ASP A 18 -3.23 9.39 -10.21
CA ASP A 18 -3.52 9.10 -8.81
C ASP A 18 -2.25 8.68 -8.08
N LEU A 19 -1.79 9.50 -7.15
CA LEU A 19 -0.58 9.26 -6.38
C LEU A 19 -0.80 8.26 -5.23
N LEU A 20 -2.06 7.93 -4.91
CA LEU A 20 -2.39 7.03 -3.80
C LEU A 20 -2.56 5.59 -4.24
N PHE A 21 -2.89 5.33 -5.51
CA PHE A 21 -3.19 3.99 -5.99
C PHE A 21 -2.49 3.69 -7.31
N SER A 22 -1.57 2.73 -7.28
CA SER A 22 -1.02 2.17 -8.51
C SER A 22 -2.09 1.44 -9.32
N ARG A 23 -2.04 1.59 -10.64
CA ARG A 23 -2.87 0.85 -11.61
C ARG A 23 -2.20 -0.40 -12.15
N ASP A 24 -0.99 -0.71 -11.68
CA ASP A 24 -0.18 -1.82 -12.19
C ASP A 24 -0.78 -3.18 -11.84
N PHE A 25 -1.58 -3.26 -10.76
CA PHE A 25 -2.17 -4.51 -10.29
C PHE A 25 -3.66 -4.33 -9.93
N PRO A 26 -4.53 -5.27 -10.33
CA PRO A 26 -5.88 -5.34 -9.80
C PRO A 26 -5.88 -5.60 -8.28
N ALA A 27 -6.84 -5.01 -7.56
CA ALA A 27 -6.96 -5.19 -6.11
C ALA A 27 -7.08 -6.67 -5.69
N GLY A 28 -7.76 -7.50 -6.51
CA GLY A 28 -7.89 -8.94 -6.28
C GLY A 28 -6.56 -9.70 -6.36
N GLU A 29 -5.65 -9.26 -7.23
CA GLU A 29 -4.32 -9.85 -7.35
C GLU A 29 -3.48 -9.57 -6.11
N LEU A 30 -3.44 -8.30 -5.66
CA LEU A 30 -2.74 -7.92 -4.44
C LEU A 30 -3.28 -8.67 -3.21
N ALA A 31 -4.60 -8.83 -3.11
CA ALA A 31 -5.23 -9.64 -2.06
C ALA A 31 -4.82 -11.11 -2.13
N SER A 32 -4.73 -11.69 -3.33
CA SER A 32 -4.28 -13.08 -3.54
C SER A 32 -2.82 -13.29 -3.12
N ARG A 33 -1.93 -12.36 -3.49
CA ARG A 33 -0.51 -12.38 -3.08
C ARG A 33 -0.37 -12.38 -1.55
N ARG A 34 -1.09 -11.47 -0.87
CA ARG A 34 -1.07 -11.38 0.61
C ARG A 34 -1.62 -12.62 1.29
N ARG A 35 -2.70 -13.20 0.76
CA ARG A 35 -3.26 -14.47 1.28
C ARG A 35 -2.29 -15.63 1.11
N THR A 36 -1.58 -15.68 -0.02
CA THR A 36 -0.60 -16.74 -0.30
C THR A 36 0.56 -16.69 0.69
N ILE A 37 1.15 -15.52 0.94
CA ILE A 37 2.24 -15.40 1.91
C ILE A 37 1.77 -15.62 3.35
N ALA A 38 0.56 -15.17 3.72
CA ALA A 38 -0.04 -15.44 5.03
C ALA A 38 -0.12 -16.94 5.33
N GLY A 39 -0.58 -17.75 4.36
CA GLY A 39 -0.61 -19.20 4.51
C GLY A 39 0.78 -19.86 4.63
N ARG A 40 1.82 -19.24 4.05
CA ARG A 40 3.20 -19.75 4.11
C ARG A 40 3.91 -19.44 5.42
N ILE A 41 3.67 -18.27 6.01
CA ILE A 41 4.29 -17.90 7.31
C ILE A 41 3.62 -18.61 8.50
N GLY A 42 2.39 -19.08 8.32
CA GLY A 42 1.66 -19.86 9.31
C GLY A 42 0.81 -19.03 10.27
N PRO A 43 -0.16 -19.66 10.96
CA PRO A 43 -1.24 -18.96 11.68
C PRO A 43 -0.83 -18.26 12.97
N GLN A 44 0.42 -18.41 13.42
CA GLN A 44 0.96 -17.79 14.63
C GLN A 44 2.02 -16.70 14.31
N ALA A 45 2.16 -16.35 13.04
CA ALA A 45 3.16 -15.39 12.57
C ALA A 45 2.52 -14.10 12.06
N HIS A 46 3.29 -13.01 12.15
CA HIS A 46 3.00 -11.75 11.51
C HIS A 46 4.15 -11.36 10.60
N LEU A 47 3.83 -10.82 9.42
CA LEU A 47 4.81 -10.24 8.52
C LEU A 47 4.68 -8.72 8.53
N LEU A 48 5.76 -8.02 8.85
CA LEU A 48 5.86 -6.56 8.77
C LEU A 48 6.84 -6.19 7.66
N ILE A 49 6.38 -5.43 6.68
CA ILE A 49 7.18 -4.96 5.54
C ILE A 49 7.23 -3.44 5.60
N ALA A 50 8.43 -2.87 5.60
CA ALA A 50 8.64 -1.43 5.52
C ALA A 50 8.67 -0.98 4.05
N SER A 51 8.21 0.23 3.77
CA SER A 51 8.51 0.91 2.52
C SER A 51 10.02 1.15 2.38
N ALA A 52 10.45 1.58 1.20
CA ALA A 52 11.77 2.14 1.00
C ALA A 52 12.03 3.30 1.98
N PRO A 53 13.29 3.46 2.43
CA PRO A 53 13.68 4.58 3.25
C PRO A 53 13.56 5.88 2.43
N PRO A 54 13.24 7.01 3.09
CA PRO A 54 13.40 8.32 2.47
C PRO A 54 14.90 8.59 2.24
N VAL A 55 15.32 8.78 1.00
CA VAL A 55 16.70 9.18 0.67
C VAL A 55 16.68 10.62 0.16
N PRO A 56 17.26 11.59 0.90
CA PRO A 56 17.30 12.98 0.44
C PRO A 56 18.08 13.11 -0.88
N GLY A 57 17.48 13.76 -1.87
CA GLY A 57 18.14 14.07 -3.15
C GLY A 57 18.06 12.99 -4.22
N ASP A 58 17.45 11.84 -3.93
CA ASP A 58 17.21 10.76 -4.90
C ASP A 58 15.72 10.59 -5.20
N VAL A 59 15.41 10.06 -6.38
CA VAL A 59 14.07 9.54 -6.68
C VAL A 59 13.94 8.20 -5.94
N PRO A 60 13.04 8.06 -4.96
CA PRO A 60 12.96 6.84 -4.16
C PRO A 60 12.54 5.67 -5.04
N VAL A 61 13.40 4.65 -5.15
CA VAL A 61 13.01 3.35 -5.67
C VAL A 61 12.35 2.58 -4.54
N GLN A 62 11.10 2.21 -4.72
CA GLN A 62 10.32 1.52 -3.69
C GLN A 62 10.89 0.13 -3.37
N ASP A 63 10.70 -0.33 -2.12
CA ASP A 63 11.00 -1.71 -1.74
C ASP A 63 10.14 -2.67 -2.56
N ALA A 64 10.78 -3.61 -3.25
CA ALA A 64 10.10 -4.50 -4.19
C ALA A 64 9.05 -5.37 -3.50
N ASN A 65 9.28 -5.82 -2.27
CA ASN A 65 8.29 -6.63 -1.55
C ASN A 65 7.11 -5.77 -1.10
N PHE A 66 7.37 -4.57 -0.58
CA PHE A 66 6.34 -3.62 -0.22
C PHE A 66 5.44 -3.32 -1.42
N TYR A 67 6.03 -2.92 -2.55
CA TYR A 67 5.28 -2.65 -3.78
C TYR A 67 4.55 -3.89 -4.30
N TYR A 68 5.20 -5.05 -4.31
CA TYR A 68 4.59 -6.30 -4.77
C TYR A 68 3.33 -6.69 -3.97
N PHE A 69 3.33 -6.46 -2.65
CA PHE A 69 2.20 -6.85 -1.79
C PHE A 69 1.12 -5.78 -1.63
N CYS A 70 1.41 -4.49 -1.84
CA CYS A 70 0.40 -3.43 -1.68
C CYS A 70 0.29 -2.40 -2.81
N GLY A 71 1.25 -2.33 -3.73
CA GLY A 71 1.22 -1.43 -4.88
C GLY A 71 1.37 0.06 -4.54
N LEU A 72 1.93 0.39 -3.37
CA LEU A 72 2.08 1.77 -2.92
C LEU A 72 3.49 2.30 -3.09
N GLU A 73 3.61 3.54 -3.54
CA GLU A 73 4.88 4.25 -3.67
C GLU A 73 5.16 5.20 -2.50
N THR A 74 4.18 5.41 -1.62
CA THR A 74 4.33 6.25 -0.43
C THR A 74 5.41 5.68 0.51
N VAL A 75 6.44 6.47 0.79
CA VAL A 75 7.48 6.18 1.79
C VAL A 75 6.96 6.41 3.21
N HIS A 76 7.78 6.13 4.24
CA HIS A 76 7.38 6.22 5.66
C HIS A 76 6.14 5.37 6.00
N SER A 77 5.97 4.25 5.29
CA SER A 77 4.80 3.41 5.37
C SER A 77 5.16 1.98 5.75
N TYR A 78 4.21 1.26 6.34
CA TYR A 78 4.39 -0.14 6.72
C TYR A 78 3.16 -0.98 6.34
N LEU A 79 3.41 -2.21 5.92
CA LEU A 79 2.39 -3.23 5.65
C LEU A 79 2.52 -4.35 6.68
N LEU A 80 1.46 -4.60 7.45
CA LEU A 80 1.35 -5.73 8.37
C LEU A 80 0.38 -6.76 7.81
N ILE A 81 0.78 -8.04 7.81
CA ILE A 81 -0.03 -9.18 7.38
C ILE A 81 -0.11 -10.20 8.52
N ASP A 82 -1.34 -10.57 8.88
CA ASP A 82 -1.63 -11.64 9.85
C ASP A 82 -1.63 -13.01 9.15
N GLY A 83 -0.80 -13.94 9.62
CA GLY A 83 -0.72 -15.29 9.07
C GLY A 83 -1.95 -16.16 9.34
N LYS A 84 -2.79 -15.80 10.33
CA LYS A 84 -3.98 -16.57 10.72
C LYS A 84 -5.10 -16.48 9.70
N ASP A 85 -5.44 -15.27 9.28
CA ASP A 85 -6.60 -14.98 8.44
C ASP A 85 -6.24 -14.16 7.19
N GLY A 86 -4.97 -13.79 7.01
CA GLY A 86 -4.51 -12.93 5.92
C GLY A 86 -4.97 -11.48 6.07
N ARG A 87 -5.44 -11.07 7.25
CA ARG A 87 -5.86 -9.69 7.50
C ARG A 87 -4.66 -8.77 7.41
N THR A 88 -4.83 -7.68 6.66
CA THR A 88 -3.74 -6.74 6.35
C THR A 88 -4.04 -5.36 6.90
N ARG A 89 -3.03 -4.70 7.45
CA ARG A 89 -3.10 -3.30 7.91
C ARG A 89 -1.98 -2.51 7.26
N LEU A 90 -2.32 -1.31 6.84
CA LEU A 90 -1.39 -0.38 6.24
C LEU A 90 -1.25 0.82 7.18
N PHE A 91 -0.01 1.16 7.50
CA PHE A 91 0.32 2.35 8.27
C PHE A 91 0.87 3.38 7.28
N LEU A 92 0.22 4.54 7.22
CA LEU A 92 0.56 5.64 6.34
C LEU A 92 0.98 6.86 7.17
N PRO A 93 1.78 7.77 6.59
CA PRO A 93 2.02 9.09 7.18
C PRO A 93 0.70 9.83 7.45
N SER A 94 0.68 10.65 8.50
CA SER A 94 -0.44 11.55 8.72
C SER A 94 -0.58 12.52 7.53
N ARG A 95 -1.82 12.84 7.18
CA ARG A 95 -2.14 13.85 6.15
C ARG A 95 -1.59 15.23 6.50
N ASP A 96 -1.43 15.51 7.80
CA ASP A 96 -1.07 16.83 8.31
C ASP A 96 0.45 17.08 8.39
N THR A 97 1.25 16.05 8.10
CA THR A 97 2.73 16.10 8.13
C THR A 97 3.36 15.84 6.75
N MET A 98 2.54 15.80 5.69
CA MET A 98 3.03 15.96 4.31
C MET A 98 3.13 17.44 3.98
#